data_AF-A0AAV4I2S4-F1
#
_entry.id   AF-A0AAV4I2S4-F1
#
_cell.length_a   1.000
_cell.length_b   1.000
_cell.length_c   1.000
_cell.angle_alpha   90.00
_cell.angle_beta   90.00
_cell.angle_gamma   90.00
#
_symmetry.space_group_name_H-M   'P 1'
#
loop_
_entity.id
_entity.type
_entity.pdbx_description
1 polymer ?
#
loop_
_entity_poly.entity_id
_entity_poly.type
_entity_poly.pdbx_seq_one_letter_code
_entity_poly.pdbx_strand_id
1 'polypeptide(L)'
;MDIFTSDIDTSLTQIECMTYVALKDSIKDILDKHAAEREISVKPRKPAPWITPAVKAAKQKQRQAERQWRKLGTQVHRHLHPPQKEHKKYCCCRKETIFK
;
A
#
# COMPACT_ATOMS: atom_id res chain seq x y z
N MET A 1 2.72 -12.38 54.74
CA MET A 1 3.42 -11.93 53.52
C MET A 1 4.40 -13.03 53.24
N ASP A 2 3.97 -13.98 52.42
CA ASP A 2 4.51 -15.33 52.43
C ASP A 2 5.71 -15.41 51.49
N ILE A 3 6.89 -15.64 52.07
CA ILE A 3 8.18 -15.68 51.38
C ILE A 3 8.19 -16.74 50.26
N PHE A 4 7.35 -17.77 50.37
CA PHE A 4 7.27 -18.87 49.40
C PHE A 4 6.47 -18.55 48.13
N THR A 5 5.54 -17.59 48.15
CA THR A 5 4.73 -17.28 46.96
C THR A 5 5.53 -16.44 45.95
N SER A 6 6.41 -15.55 46.43
CA SER A 6 7.24 -14.72 45.54
C SER A 6 8.24 -15.52 44.70
N ASP A 7 8.80 -16.60 45.25
CA ASP A 7 9.78 -17.44 44.54
C ASP A 7 9.11 -18.25 43.42
N ILE A 8 7.87 -18.69 43.65
CA ILE A 8 7.07 -19.38 42.64
C ILE A 8 6.69 -18.41 41.51
N ASP A 9 6.19 -17.21 41.84
CA ASP A 9 5.82 -16.19 40.85
C ASP A 9 7.04 -15.72 40.02
N THR A 10 8.22 -15.64 40.64
CA THR A 10 9.48 -15.31 39.95
C THR A 10 9.92 -16.42 39.00
N SER A 11 9.74 -17.68 39.38
CA SER A 11 10.06 -18.82 38.51
C SER A 11 9.08 -18.95 37.32
N LEU A 12 7.79 -18.68 37.54
CA LEU A 12 6.76 -18.71 36.49
C LEU A 12 7.01 -17.60 35.46
N THR A 13 7.30 -16.39 35.92
CA THR A 13 7.65 -15.26 35.03
C THR A 13 8.94 -15.50 34.25
N GLN A 14 9.92 -16.20 34.83
CA GLN A 14 11.14 -16.61 34.11
C GLN A 14 10.85 -17.65 33.02
N ILE A 15 9.98 -18.65 33.30
CA ILE A 15 9.57 -19.66 32.32
C ILE A 15 8.76 -19.02 31.17
N GLU A 16 7.86 -18.09 31.50
CA GLU A 16 7.13 -17.29 30.51
C GLU A 16 8.07 -16.43 29.65
N CYS A 17 9.11 -15.85 30.25
CA CYS A 17 10.13 -15.11 29.50
C CYS A 17 10.95 -16.02 28.58
N MET A 18 11.37 -17.20 29.04
CA MET A 18 12.14 -18.15 28.23
C MET A 18 11.33 -18.69 27.05
N THR A 19 10.05 -19.00 27.27
CA THR A 19 9.14 -19.45 26.20
C THR A 19 8.83 -18.34 25.20
N TYR A 20 8.67 -17.09 25.65
CA TYR A 20 8.52 -15.94 24.78
C TYR A 20 9.75 -15.68 23.90
N VAL A 21 10.95 -15.79 24.46
CA VAL A 21 12.21 -15.63 23.71
C VAL A 21 12.35 -16.72 22.64
N ALA A 22 12.12 -17.99 22.99
CA ALA A 22 12.18 -19.09 22.02
C ALA A 22 11.14 -18.94 20.89
N LEU A 23 9.93 -18.49 21.22
CA LEU A 23 8.88 -18.22 20.23
C LEU A 23 9.27 -17.04 19.33
N LYS A 24 9.82 -15.97 19.90
CA LYS A 24 10.28 -14.81 19.13
C LYS A 24 11.38 -15.19 18.15
N ASP A 25 12.33 -16.01 18.57
CA ASP A 25 13.45 -16.42 17.71
C ASP A 25 13.02 -17.40 16.62
N SER A 26 12.09 -18.32 16.91
CA SER A 26 11.51 -19.18 15.87
C SER A 26 10.68 -18.40 14.83
N ILE A 27 9.94 -17.36 15.26
CA ILE A 27 9.22 -16.48 14.33
C ILE A 27 10.18 -15.68 13.48
N LYS A 28 11.27 -15.14 14.06
CA LYS A 28 12.31 -14.46 13.28
C LYS A 28 12.91 -15.38 12.23
N ASP A 29 13.28 -16.61 12.59
CA ASP A 29 13.85 -17.58 11.65
C ASP A 29 12.89 -17.88 10.47
N ILE A 30 11.59 -17.97 10.74
CA ILE A 30 10.56 -18.15 9.70
C ILE A 30 10.47 -16.90 8.82
N LEU A 31 10.45 -15.71 9.43
CA LEU A 31 10.39 -14.45 8.71
C LEU A 31 11.65 -14.23 7.87
N ASP A 32 12.84 -14.55 8.36
CA ASP A 32 14.08 -14.40 7.60
C ASP A 32 14.14 -15.38 6.42
N LYS A 33 13.62 -16.60 6.57
CA LYS A 33 13.54 -17.60 5.49
C LYS A 33 12.52 -17.23 4.40
N HIS A 34 11.36 -16.71 4.78
CA HIS A 34 10.24 -16.52 3.85
C HIS A 34 9.98 -15.06 3.46
N ALA A 35 10.46 -14.11 4.26
CA ALA A 35 10.18 -12.68 4.18
C ALA A 35 11.40 -11.85 4.63
N ALA A 36 12.60 -12.24 4.20
CA ALA A 36 13.84 -11.52 4.48
C ALA A 36 13.68 -10.01 4.22
N GLU A 37 14.23 -9.20 5.12
CA GLU A 37 14.25 -7.75 4.95
C GLU A 37 14.97 -7.39 3.65
N ARG A 38 14.29 -6.63 2.79
CA ARG A 38 14.84 -6.16 1.53
C ARG A 38 14.80 -4.65 1.52
N GLU A 39 15.98 -4.06 1.44
CA GLU A 39 16.10 -2.63 1.18
C GLU A 39 15.74 -2.34 -0.28
N ILE A 40 14.60 -1.68 -0.49
CA ILE A 40 14.20 -1.20 -1.81
C ILE A 40 14.67 0.23 -1.93
N SER A 41 15.69 0.47 -2.77
CA SER A 41 16.08 1.84 -3.13
C SER A 41 14.96 2.46 -3.98
N VAL A 42 14.17 3.36 -3.39
CA VAL A 42 13.17 4.11 -4.15
C VAL A 42 13.88 5.13 -5.02
N LYS A 43 14.04 4.82 -6.31
CA LYS A 43 14.58 5.77 -7.27
C LYS A 43 13.60 6.96 -7.37
N PRO A 44 14.08 8.21 -7.21
CA PRO A 44 13.22 9.36 -7.42
C PRO A 44 12.71 9.34 -8.86
N ARG A 45 11.41 9.61 -9.05
CA ARG A 45 10.89 9.77 -10.40
C ARG A 45 11.59 10.97 -11.04
N LYS A 46 12.12 10.77 -12.25
CA LYS A 46 12.65 11.88 -13.05
C LYS A 46 11.58 12.96 -13.21
N PRO A 47 11.93 14.25 -13.07
CA PRO A 47 10.98 15.31 -13.34
C PRO A 47 10.50 15.19 -14.78
N ALA A 48 9.19 15.29 -15.00
CA ALA A 48 8.61 15.28 -16.33
C ALA A 48 8.46 16.73 -16.79
N PRO A 49 9.36 17.27 -17.64
CA PRO A 49 9.38 18.70 -17.98
C PRO A 49 8.13 19.16 -18.72
N TRP A 50 7.42 18.24 -19.39
CA TRP A 50 6.13 18.49 -20.04
C TRP A 50 4.92 18.50 -19.08
N ILE A 51 5.11 18.11 -17.80
CA ILE A 51 4.06 18.19 -16.79
C ILE A 51 4.19 19.53 -16.07
N THR A 52 3.63 20.56 -16.69
CA THR A 52 3.45 21.86 -16.03
C THR A 52 2.33 21.78 -14.97
N PRO A 53 2.32 22.68 -13.98
CA PRO A 53 1.24 22.75 -12.99
C PRO A 53 -0.15 22.88 -13.63
N ALA A 54 -0.26 23.61 -14.75
CA ALA A 54 -1.48 23.74 -15.52
C ALA A 54 -1.96 22.38 -16.08
N VAL A 55 -1.06 21.59 -16.66
CA VAL A 55 -1.36 20.24 -17.16
C VAL A 55 -1.80 19.32 -16.01
N LYS A 56 -1.16 19.43 -14.83
CA LYS A 56 -1.54 18.66 -13.64
C LYS A 56 -2.95 19.03 -13.16
N ALA A 57 -3.26 20.32 -13.08
CA ALA A 57 -4.58 20.82 -12.67
C ALA A 57 -5.67 20.38 -13.65
N ALA A 58 -5.42 20.46 -14.96
CA ALA A 58 -6.35 19.99 -16.00
C ALA A 58 -6.62 18.48 -15.87
N LYS A 59 -5.58 17.66 -15.70
CA LYS A 59 -5.72 16.21 -15.48
C LYS A 59 -6.52 15.89 -14.22
N GLN A 60 -6.31 16.65 -13.14
CA GLN A 60 -7.03 16.46 -11.90
C GLN A 60 -8.52 16.77 -12.05
N LYS A 61 -8.87 17.90 -12.67
CA LYS A 61 -10.26 18.26 -12.98
C LYS A 61 -10.93 17.18 -13.83
N GLN A 62 -10.25 16.66 -14.86
CA GLN A 62 -10.78 15.58 -15.70
C GLN A 62 -11.07 14.32 -14.88
N ARG A 63 -10.14 13.89 -14.01
CA ARG A 63 -10.34 12.71 -13.16
C ARG A 63 -11.46 12.89 -12.13
N GLN A 64 -11.63 14.08 -11.60
CA GLN A 64 -12.72 14.38 -10.65
C GLN A 64 -14.08 14.29 -11.35
N ALA A 65 -14.22 14.91 -12.53
CA ALA A 65 -15.44 14.81 -13.34
C ALA A 65 -15.74 13.35 -13.74
N GLU A 66 -14.72 12.59 -14.16
CA GLU A 66 -14.88 11.16 -14.49
C GLU A 66 -15.39 10.35 -13.29
N ARG A 67 -14.79 10.53 -12.10
CA ARG A 67 -15.22 9.84 -10.88
C ARG A 67 -16.65 10.21 -10.50
N GLN A 68 -17.01 11.49 -10.58
CA GLN A 68 -18.36 11.95 -10.30
C GLN A 68 -19.37 11.42 -11.31
N TRP A 69 -19.02 11.37 -12.59
CA TRP A 69 -19.84 10.76 -13.63
C TRP A 69 -20.06 9.27 -13.39
N ARG A 70 -19.01 8.50 -13.10
CA ARG A 70 -19.14 7.07 -12.78
C ARG A 70 -20.01 6.81 -11.54
N LYS A 71 -20.00 7.72 -10.57
CA LYS A 71 -20.79 7.60 -9.34
C LYS A 71 -22.25 8.00 -9.52
N LEU A 72 -22.51 9.12 -10.20
CA LEU A 72 -23.82 9.78 -10.22
C LEU A 72 -24.54 9.63 -11.58
N GLY A 73 -23.84 9.27 -12.64
CA GLY A 73 -24.39 9.16 -14.00
C GLY A 73 -24.83 10.49 -14.63
N THR A 74 -24.58 11.64 -13.98
CA THR A 74 -25.13 12.93 -14.42
C THR A 74 -24.46 13.47 -15.68
N GLN A 75 -25.27 14.06 -16.55
CA GLN A 75 -24.84 14.54 -17.86
C GLN A 75 -23.87 15.73 -17.79
N VAL A 76 -23.97 16.54 -16.73
CA VAL A 76 -23.06 17.68 -16.47
C VAL A 76 -21.59 17.24 -16.41
N HIS A 77 -21.30 16.14 -15.70
CA HIS A 77 -19.94 15.60 -15.61
C HIS A 77 -19.48 14.95 -16.93
N ARG A 78 -20.42 14.43 -17.73
CA ARG A 78 -20.15 13.94 -19.09
C ARG A 78 -19.77 15.07 -20.05
N HIS A 79 -20.33 16.27 -19.92
CA HIS A 79 -19.95 17.41 -20.75
C HIS A 79 -18.58 17.99 -20.37
N LEU A 80 -18.27 18.01 -19.06
CA LEU A 80 -16.93 18.36 -18.55
C LEU A 80 -15.85 17.32 -18.92
N HIS A 81 -16.27 16.10 -19.22
CA HIS A 81 -15.45 15.03 -19.77
C HIS A 81 -15.82 14.79 -21.24
N PRO A 82 -15.39 15.66 -22.18
CA PRO A 82 -15.63 15.39 -23.60
C PRO A 82 -15.05 14.01 -23.94
N PRO A 83 -15.78 13.15 -24.65
CA PRO A 83 -15.20 11.91 -25.16
C PRO A 83 -14.01 12.32 -26.01
N GLN A 84 -12.80 11.97 -25.56
CA GLN A 84 -11.59 12.22 -26.32
C GLN A 84 -11.67 11.39 -27.59
N LYS A 85 -12.06 12.04 -28.70
CA LYS A 85 -11.96 11.47 -30.03
C LYS A 85 -10.48 11.30 -30.32
N GLU A 86 -10.08 10.03 -30.37
CA GLU A 86 -8.88 9.50 -31.00
C GLU A 86 -7.54 9.88 -30.32
N HIS A 87 -6.62 8.92 -30.21
CA HIS A 87 -5.27 9.03 -29.63
C HIS A 87 -5.07 8.90 -28.11
N LYS A 88 -5.74 7.95 -27.44
CA LYS A 88 -5.25 7.45 -26.14
C LYS A 88 -5.08 5.93 -26.11
N LYS A 89 -3.97 5.45 -26.66
CA LYS A 89 -3.43 4.09 -26.46
C LYS A 89 -2.91 3.81 -25.04
N TYR A 90 -3.11 4.73 -24.09
CA TYR A 90 -2.58 4.60 -22.73
C TYR A 90 -3.68 4.72 -21.67
N CYS A 91 -4.63 3.79 -21.68
CA CYS A 91 -5.37 3.47 -20.45
C CYS A 91 -4.49 2.54 -19.61
N CYS A 92 -3.70 3.11 -18.71
CA CYS A 92 -2.82 2.36 -17.80
C CYS A 92 -3.60 1.65 -16.66
N CYS A 93 -4.94 1.60 -16.72
CA CYS A 93 -5.79 1.00 -15.67
C CYS A 93 -6.64 -0.18 -16.16
N ARG A 94 -6.35 -0.74 -17.34
CA ARG A 94 -6.77 -2.09 -17.70
C ARG A 94 -5.56 -2.87 -18.22
N LYS A 95 -4.68 -3.28 -17.32
CA LYS A 95 -3.86 -4.46 -17.58
C LYS A 95 -4.85 -5.63 -17.50
N GLU A 96 -5.47 -5.96 -18.62
CA GLU A 96 -6.07 -7.28 -18.75
C GLU A 96 -4.95 -8.26 -18.43
N THR A 97 -5.15 -9.04 -17.38
CA THR A 97 -4.33 -10.18 -17.04
C THR A 97 -4.39 -11.15 -18.21
N ILE A 98 -3.48 -10.98 -19.17
CA ILE A 98 -3.13 -12.04 -20.12
C ILE A 98 -2.16 -12.93 -19.36
N PHE A 99 -2.71 -13.82 -18.54
CA PHE A 99 -2.02 -15.06 -18.20
C PHE A 99 -2.13 -15.94 -19.45
N LYS A 100 -0.97 -16.27 -20.03
CA LYS A 100 -0.82 -17.35 -21.01
C LYS A 100 -0.65 -18.67 -20.28
#